data_AF-F7UXI9-F1
#
_entry.id   AF-F7UXI9-F1
#
_cell.length_a   1.000
_cell.length_b   1.000
_cell.length_c   1.000
_cell.angle_alpha   90.00
_cell.angle_beta   90.00
_cell.angle_gamma   90.00
#
_symmetry.space_group_name_H-M   'P 1'
#
loop_
_entity.id
_entity.type
_entity.pdbx_description
1 polymer ?
#
loop_
_entity_poly.entity_id
_entity_poly.type
_entity_poly.pdbx_seq_one_letter_code
_entity_poly.pdbx_strand_id
1 'polypeptide(L)'
;MELGSLPEWFTASAELLAVVVALFLPQYNAYRDRKASFARMKRVTKGMLQTLADDREQCGESCDAAKLQSAEDLDLYLRVAFFALSDAREIALRDEVSNLYRQLIASKANLPILRQKIAAL
;
A
#
# COMPACT_ATOMS: atom_id res chain seq x y z
N MET A 1 43.30 36.81 6.31
CA MET A 1 42.86 35.42 6.53
C MET A 1 43.32 34.64 5.32
N GLU A 2 44.32 33.78 5.49
CA GLU A 2 44.69 32.83 4.44
C GLU A 2 43.50 31.89 4.26
N LEU A 3 42.89 31.88 3.08
CA LEU A 3 41.92 30.84 2.74
C LEU A 3 42.67 29.51 2.90
N GLY A 4 42.16 28.60 3.75
CA GLY A 4 42.80 27.32 4.06
C GLY A 4 43.20 26.54 2.81
N SER A 5 44.12 25.58 2.95
CA SER A 5 44.64 24.83 1.80
C SER A 5 43.50 24.07 1.08
N LEU A 6 43.59 23.88 -0.24
CA LEU A 6 42.58 23.14 -1.02
C LEU A 6 42.16 21.81 -0.34
N PRO A 7 43.10 20.98 0.19
CA PRO A 7 42.75 19.77 0.93
C PRO A 7 41.91 20.00 2.19
N GLU A 8 42.15 21.06 2.96
CA GLU A 8 41.37 21.37 4.17
C GLU A 8 39.92 21.71 3.82
N TRP A 9 39.68 22.42 2.72
CA TRP A 9 38.33 22.71 2.24
C TRP A 9 37.60 21.45 1.78
N PHE A 10 38.29 20.51 1.12
CA PHE A 10 37.70 19.22 0.74
C PHE A 10 37.36 18.38 1.97
N THR A 11 38.25 18.32 2.96
CA THR A 11 38.00 17.60 4.22
C THR A 11 36.83 18.21 4.97
N ALA A 12 36.82 19.53 5.16
CA ALA A 12 35.72 20.22 5.83
C ALA A 12 34.37 20.04 5.09
N SER A 13 34.40 20.05 3.75
CA SER A 13 33.20 19.78 2.93
C SER A 13 32.72 18.35 3.07
N ALA A 14 33.64 17.37 3.09
CA ALA A 14 33.31 15.96 3.26
C ALA A 14 32.74 15.67 4.66
N GLU A 15 33.31 16.28 5.70
CA GLU A 15 32.81 16.19 7.08
C GLU A 15 31.40 16.78 7.19
N LEU A 16 31.18 17.96 6.62
CA LEU A 16 29.85 18.58 6.62
C LEU A 16 28.83 17.72 5.87
N LEU A 17 29.19 17.18 4.71
CA LEU A 17 28.32 16.25 3.97
C LEU A 17 28.04 14.97 4.76
N ALA A 18 29.04 14.39 5.42
CA ALA A 18 28.87 13.18 6.23
C ALA A 18 27.91 13.42 7.40
N VAL A 19 28.01 14.56 8.08
CA VAL A 19 27.09 14.95 9.16
C VAL A 19 25.68 15.15 8.62
N VAL A 20 25.52 15.87 7.51
CA VAL A 20 24.21 16.08 6.87
C VAL A 20 23.58 14.74 6.47
N VAL A 21 24.34 13.85 5.83
CA VAL A 21 23.84 12.52 5.46
C VAL A 21 23.48 11.71 6.71
N ALA A 22 24.31 11.69 7.75
CA ALA A 22 24.01 10.95 8.97
C ALA A 22 22.71 11.42 9.65
N LEU A 23 22.41 12.72 9.62
CA LEU A 23 21.18 13.28 10.19
C LEU A 23 19.93 12.94 9.36
N PHE A 24 20.02 12.98 8.03
CA PHE A 24 18.85 12.86 7.15
C PHE A 24 18.64 11.46 6.55
N LEU A 25 19.67 10.61 6.49
CA LEU A 25 19.59 9.25 5.96
C LEU A 25 18.54 8.38 6.69
N PRO A 26 18.41 8.42 8.03
CA PRO A 26 17.38 7.63 8.72
C PRO A 26 15.95 8.05 8.31
N GLN A 27 15.70 9.35 8.19
CA GLN A 27 14.40 9.87 7.77
C GLN A 27 14.10 9.50 6.31
N TYR A 28 15.10 9.61 5.44
CA TYR A 28 14.97 9.21 4.05
C TYR A 28 14.69 7.72 3.89
N ASN A 29 15.38 6.86 4.65
CA ASN A 29 15.15 5.43 4.65
C ASN A 29 13.74 5.10 5.15
N ALA A 30 13.29 5.69 6.25
CA ALA A 30 11.92 5.50 6.75
C ALA A 30 10.87 5.91 5.72
N TYR A 31 11.07 7.03 5.01
CA TYR A 31 10.19 7.46 3.91
C TYR A 31 10.20 6.46 2.75
N ARG A 32 11.38 6.00 2.33
CA ARG A 32 11.53 5.00 1.26
C ARG A 32 10.84 3.68 1.61
N ASP A 33 11.00 3.22 2.84
CA ASP A 33 10.41 1.98 3.33
C ASP A 33 8.89 2.06 3.42
N ARG A 34 8.34 3.19 3.86
CA ARG A 34 6.88 3.46 3.82
C ARG A 34 6.36 3.43 2.39
N LYS A 35 7.05 4.08 1.44
CA LYS A 35 6.66 4.05 0.02
C LYS A 35 6.68 2.64 -0.55
N ALA A 36 7.70 1.84 -0.21
CA ALA A 36 7.78 0.45 -0.64
C ALA A 36 6.70 -0.42 0.02
N SER A 37 6.40 -0.19 1.30
CA SER A 37 5.34 -0.87 2.04
C SER A 37 3.96 -0.59 1.43
N PHE A 38 3.67 0.68 1.16
CA PHE A 38 2.43 1.08 0.49
C PHE A 38 2.27 0.40 -0.87
N ALA A 39 3.33 0.37 -1.69
CA ALA A 39 3.30 -0.31 -2.97
C ALA A 39 3.03 -1.82 -2.84
N ARG A 40 3.59 -2.47 -1.81
CA ARG A 40 3.30 -3.89 -1.50
C ARG A 40 1.85 -4.08 -1.07
N MET A 41 1.35 -3.26 -0.14
CA MET A 41 -0.03 -3.31 0.34
C MET A 41 -1.00 -3.18 -0.83
N LYS A 42 -0.81 -2.17 -1.68
CA LYS A 42 -1.60 -1.96 -2.89
C LYS A 42 -1.64 -3.18 -3.80
N ARG A 43 -0.48 -3.82 -4.03
CA ARG A 43 -0.39 -5.04 -4.87
C ARG A 43 -1.14 -6.22 -4.23
N VAL A 44 -0.93 -6.46 -2.93
CA VAL A 44 -1.55 -7.57 -2.20
C VAL A 44 -3.07 -7.40 -2.21
N THR A 45 -3.55 -6.22 -1.84
CA THR A 45 -4.99 -5.97 -1.75
C THR A 45 -5.68 -6.02 -3.12
N LYS A 46 -5.02 -5.54 -4.18
CA LYS A 46 -5.49 -5.73 -5.56
C LYS A 46 -5.62 -7.22 -5.90
N GLY A 47 -4.60 -8.02 -5.59
CA GLY A 47 -4.62 -9.47 -5.83
C GLY A 47 -5.76 -10.16 -5.09
N MET A 48 -5.97 -9.85 -3.80
CA MET A 48 -7.05 -10.43 -3.01
C MET A 48 -8.45 -10.03 -3.55
N LEU A 49 -8.62 -8.78 -3.98
CA LEU A 49 -9.86 -8.34 -4.63
C LEU A 49 -10.11 -9.06 -5.97
N GLN A 50 -9.05 -9.31 -6.75
CA GLN A 50 -9.15 -10.07 -8.00
C GLN A 50 -9.56 -11.52 -7.72
N THR A 51 -8.91 -12.19 -6.76
CA THR A 51 -9.28 -13.55 -6.34
C THR A 51 -10.73 -13.62 -5.88
N LEU A 52 -11.20 -12.67 -5.07
CA LEU A 52 -12.59 -12.62 -4.64
C LEU A 52 -13.56 -12.41 -5.81
N ALA A 53 -13.20 -11.56 -6.78
CA ALA A 53 -14.03 -11.34 -7.97
C ALA A 53 -14.10 -12.60 -8.85
N ASP A 54 -12.99 -13.33 -8.99
CA ASP A 54 -12.91 -14.57 -9.77
C ASP A 54 -13.69 -15.70 -9.09
N ASP A 55 -13.53 -15.88 -7.77
CA ASP A 55 -14.28 -16.87 -7.00
C ASP A 55 -15.79 -16.60 -7.04
N ARG A 56 -16.17 -15.32 -6.99
CA ARG A 56 -17.58 -14.93 -7.10
C ARG A 56 -18.16 -15.23 -8.48
N GLU A 57 -17.39 -15.01 -9.55
CA GLU A 57 -17.82 -15.36 -10.91
C GLU A 57 -18.00 -16.88 -11.05
N GLN A 58 -17.10 -17.67 -10.48
CA GLN A 58 -17.17 -19.13 -10.50
C GLN A 58 -18.35 -19.68 -9.68
N CYS A 59 -18.68 -19.03 -8.55
CA CYS A 59 -19.75 -19.48 -7.66
C CYS A 59 -21.18 -19.10 -8.16
N GLY A 60 -21.30 -18.07 -9.00
CA GLY A 60 -22.58 -17.63 -9.59
C GLY A 60 -23.50 -16.84 -8.63
N GLU A 61 -24.69 -16.46 -9.10
CA GLU A 61 -25.62 -15.59 -8.37
C GLU A 61 -26.27 -16.21 -7.12
N SER A 62 -26.30 -17.54 -7.01
CA SER A 62 -26.91 -18.27 -5.89
C SER A 62 -25.98 -18.46 -4.69
N CYS A 63 -24.71 -18.09 -4.84
CA CYS A 63 -23.68 -18.27 -3.84
C CYS A 63 -23.60 -17.08 -2.89
N ASP A 64 -23.53 -17.36 -1.60
CA ASP A 64 -23.28 -16.35 -0.58
C ASP A 64 -21.79 -15.98 -0.61
N ALA A 65 -21.45 -14.90 -1.32
CA ALA A 65 -20.08 -14.45 -1.46
C ALA A 65 -19.42 -14.07 -0.12
N ALA A 66 -20.20 -13.82 0.94
CA ALA A 66 -19.64 -13.57 2.27
C ALA A 66 -19.02 -14.83 2.90
N LYS A 67 -19.39 -16.03 2.43
CA LYS A 67 -18.89 -17.32 2.91
C LYS A 67 -17.72 -17.87 2.09
N LEU A 68 -17.28 -17.14 1.07
CA LEU A 68 -16.10 -17.53 0.29
C LEU A 68 -14.85 -17.36 1.16
N GLN A 69 -13.91 -18.31 1.05
CA GLN A 69 -12.63 -18.22 1.76
C GLN A 69 -11.89 -16.93 1.40
N SER A 70 -11.94 -16.50 0.14
CA SER A 70 -11.34 -15.24 -0.31
C SER A 70 -11.99 -14.00 0.29
N ALA A 71 -13.28 -14.05 0.65
CA ALA A 71 -13.95 -12.96 1.34
C ALA A 71 -13.52 -12.88 2.82
N GLU A 72 -13.35 -14.03 3.47
CA GLU A 72 -12.86 -14.11 4.86
C GLU A 72 -11.40 -13.68 4.96
N ASP A 73 -10.54 -14.16 4.05
CA ASP A 73 -9.12 -13.79 4.00
C ASP A 73 -8.95 -12.28 3.80
N LEU A 74 -9.74 -11.68 2.89
CA LEU A 74 -9.69 -10.25 2.64
C LEU A 74 -10.27 -9.43 3.81
N ASP A 75 -11.32 -9.89 4.48
CA ASP A 75 -11.84 -9.23 5.69
C ASP A 75 -10.81 -9.26 6.82
N LEU A 76 -10.17 -10.42 7.05
CA LEU A 76 -9.11 -10.57 8.04
C LEU A 76 -7.93 -9.65 7.72
N TYR A 77 -7.51 -9.57 6.46
CA TYR A 77 -6.47 -8.65 6.03
C TYR A 77 -6.89 -7.20 6.25
N LEU A 78 -8.13 -6.82 5.90
CA LEU A 78 -8.66 -5.48 6.10
C LEU A 78 -8.72 -5.07 7.59
N ARG A 79 -8.95 -6.04 8.48
CA ARG A 79 -8.93 -5.82 9.93
C ARG A 79 -7.50 -5.67 10.43
N VAL A 80 -6.62 -6.61 10.11
CA VAL A 80 -5.27 -6.69 10.71
C VAL A 80 -4.28 -5.72 10.05
N ALA A 81 -4.22 -5.68 8.72
CA ALA A 81 -3.20 -4.91 8.00
C ALA A 81 -3.35 -3.39 8.16
N PHE A 82 -4.56 -2.94 8.50
CA PHE A 82 -4.89 -1.51 8.60
C PHE A 82 -4.92 -0.98 10.05
N PHE A 83 -4.61 -1.79 11.06
CA PHE A 83 -4.48 -1.30 12.45
C PHE A 83 -3.25 -0.39 12.67
N ALA A 84 -2.27 -0.43 11.77
CA ALA A 84 -1.02 0.32 11.88
C ALA A 84 -0.93 1.55 10.94
N LEU A 85 -2.02 1.91 10.24
CA LEU A 85 -1.96 3.01 9.27
C LEU A 85 -1.73 4.35 9.97
N SER A 86 -0.87 5.16 9.37
CA SER A 86 -0.61 6.53 9.84
C SER A 86 -0.64 7.57 8.74
N ASP A 87 -0.58 7.16 7.47
CA ASP A 87 -0.53 8.07 6.32
C ASP A 87 -1.92 8.22 5.65
N ALA A 88 -2.26 9.43 5.20
CA ALA A 88 -3.51 9.73 4.50
C ALA A 88 -3.71 8.86 3.25
N ARG A 89 -2.63 8.50 2.54
CA ARG A 89 -2.71 7.64 1.35
C ARG A 89 -3.09 6.21 1.69
N GLU A 90 -2.60 5.71 2.81
CA GLU A 90 -2.90 4.37 3.30
C GLU A 90 -4.37 4.27 3.74
N ILE A 91 -4.88 5.30 4.41
CA ILE A 91 -6.28 5.42 4.81
C ILE A 91 -7.19 5.47 3.58
N ALA A 92 -6.85 6.28 2.58
CA ALA A 92 -7.64 6.36 1.35
C ALA A 92 -7.70 5.01 0.61
N LEU A 93 -6.57 4.30 0.54
CA LEU A 93 -6.51 2.96 -0.06
C LEU A 93 -7.37 1.96 0.72
N ARG A 94 -7.35 1.99 2.05
CA ARG A 94 -8.22 1.17 2.90
C ARG A 94 -9.70 1.39 2.57
N ASP A 95 -10.11 2.64 2.50
CA ASP A 95 -11.51 3.00 2.27
C ASP A 95 -11.97 2.54 0.89
N GLU A 96 -11.13 2.75 -0.14
CA GLU A 96 -11.40 2.29 -1.50
C GLU A 96 -11.56 0.76 -1.57
N VAL A 97 -10.64 0.03 -0.95
CA VAL A 97 -10.69 -1.45 -0.90
C VAL A 97 -11.91 -1.91 -0.13
N SER A 98 -12.19 -1.33 1.03
CA SER A 98 -13.33 -1.69 1.87
C SER A 98 -14.65 -1.46 1.15
N ASN A 99 -14.72 -0.43 0.29
CA ASN A 99 -15.88 -0.15 -0.54
C ASN A 99 -16.02 -1.15 -1.69
N LEU A 100 -14.93 -1.57 -2.32
CA LEU A 100 -14.94 -2.60 -3.36
C LEU A 100 -15.29 -3.96 -2.80
N TYR A 101 -14.74 -4.33 -1.65
CA TYR A 101 -15.07 -5.54 -0.91
C TYR A 101 -16.58 -5.62 -0.62
N ARG A 102 -17.18 -4.56 -0.08
CA ARG A 102 -18.63 -4.50 0.18
C ARG A 102 -19.46 -4.64 -1.09
N GLN A 103 -19.02 -4.02 -2.19
CA GLN A 103 -19.70 -4.16 -3.49
C GLN A 103 -19.57 -5.57 -4.07
N LEU A 104 -18.44 -6.25 -3.86
CA LEU A 104 -18.23 -7.63 -4.29
C LEU A 104 -19.06 -8.63 -3.50
N ILE A 105 -19.34 -8.38 -2.21
CA ILE A 105 -20.17 -9.27 -1.41
C ILE A 105 -21.67 -9.05 -1.64
N ALA A 106 -22.07 -7.83 -2.03
CA ALA A 106 -23.47 -7.49 -2.26
C ALA A 106 -24.15 -8.48 -3.24
N SER A 107 -25.42 -8.84 -2.96
CA SER A 107 -26.18 -9.83 -3.75
C SER A 107 -26.24 -9.48 -5.25
N LYS A 108 -26.35 -8.19 -5.62
CA LYS A 108 -26.37 -7.71 -7.01
C LYS A 108 -25.08 -6.99 -7.39
N ALA A 109 -23.95 -7.70 -7.33
CA ALA A 109 -22.66 -7.14 -7.69
C ALA A 109 -22.49 -7.04 -9.22
N ASN A 110 -22.22 -5.84 -9.74
CA ASN A 110 -21.84 -5.64 -11.14
C ASN A 110 -20.37 -6.00 -11.35
N LEU A 111 -20.08 -7.29 -11.46
CA LEU A 111 -18.72 -7.84 -11.65
C LEU A 111 -17.88 -7.14 -12.75
N PRO A 112 -18.39 -6.82 -13.96
CA PRO A 112 -17.55 -6.18 -14.99
C PRO A 112 -17.08 -4.78 -14.58
N ILE A 113 -17.94 -3.99 -13.93
CA ILE A 113 -17.59 -2.66 -13.43
C ILE A 113 -16.59 -2.77 -12.28
N LEU A 114 -16.79 -3.73 -11.38
CA LEU A 114 -15.90 -3.95 -10.24
C LEU A 114 -14.51 -4.38 -10.69
N ARG A 115 -14.39 -5.25 -11.70
CA ARG A 115 -13.09 -5.62 -12.28
C ARG A 115 -12.34 -4.42 -12.87
N GLN A 116 -13.04 -3.50 -13.55
CA GLN A 116 -12.40 -2.27 -14.05
C GLN A 116 -11.87 -1.40 -12.90
N LYS A 117 -12.64 -1.24 -11.82
CA LYS A 117 -12.20 -0.50 -10.64
C LYS A 117 -11.01 -1.16 -9.94
N ILE A 118 -11.03 -2.49 -9.82
CA ILE A 118 -9.89 -3.25 -9.26
C ILE A 118 -8.65 -3.14 -10.16
N ALA A 119 -8.82 -3.09 -11.49
CA ALA A 119 -7.72 -2.88 -12.41
C ALA A 119 -7.11 -1.46 -12.30
N ALA A 120 -7.93 -0.46 -12.00
CA ALA A 120 -7.55 0.94 -11.86
C ALA A 120 -6.90 1.29 -10.50
N LEU A 121 -7.03 0.41 -9.50
CA LEU A 121 -6.21 0.40 -8.28
C LEU A 121 -4.74 0.24 -8.70
#